data_AF-A0A7R7GM72-F1
#
_entry.id   AF-A0A7R7GM72-F1
#
_cell.length_a   1.000
_cell.length_b   1.000
_cell.length_c   1.000
_cell.angle_alpha   90.00
_cell.angle_beta   90.00
_cell.angle_gamma   90.00
#
_symmetry.space_group_name_H-M   'P 1'
#
loop_
_entity.id
_entity.type
_entity.pdbx_description
1 polymer ?
#
loop_
_entity_poly.entity_id
_entity_poly.type
_entity_poly.pdbx_seq_one_letter_code
_entity_poly.pdbx_strand_id
1 'polypeptide(L)'
;MIGINSLASKLRPVLAAALCGLAFTATQASASTGNNFTMLDGTGAVVGGTNDVEFTWDGTLNTSVATAAPNATLSSDQPFFGITWDAHDVMVYGPGTYTIFTDCPAGSPDCGIGASYTVTVNPGQVMAHMLFDWGASTNIDVINVWEVGQFGPSPMFTGAQTTTDAWSGDDANIWTFTSIDWDGDGFNGSGMIDGPFPNFNANFNVMVVAATGGNNFTMLDGTGAVVGGTNDVAFTWDGTLNTSVATAAPNATLSSDQPFFGITWDAHDVMLYGPGTYTIFTDCPAGSPDCGVGASYTVTVNPGQVMAHMLFDWGASTNIDVIDVWEAGQFGPSPMFTGAQTTTDAWSGDDTNVWTFTSIDWDGDGFNGAGMIDGPFPNFNANFNVMATTGTEGGGTSTPSTDERTLTPPDIEDPSFGGGAATGLWSLLGLLGLALAARRRT
;
A
#
# COMPACT_ATOMS: atom_id res chain seq x y z
N MET A 1 -74.08 -13.61 -47.58
CA MET A 1 -74.06 -13.78 -46.12
C MET A 1 -72.79 -13.13 -45.60
N ILE A 2 -72.96 -12.21 -44.65
CA ILE A 2 -71.91 -11.42 -44.01
C ILE A 2 -71.16 -12.34 -43.05
N GLY A 3 -69.83 -12.39 -43.15
CA GLY A 3 -68.96 -13.20 -42.30
C GLY A 3 -67.62 -12.53 -42.10
N ILE A 4 -67.48 -11.88 -40.94
CA ILE A 4 -66.29 -11.25 -40.37
C ILE A 4 -65.24 -12.32 -40.08
N ASN A 5 -63.95 -12.06 -40.37
CA ASN A 5 -62.83 -12.65 -39.62
C ASN A 5 -61.59 -11.74 -39.63
N SER A 6 -61.58 -10.87 -38.61
CA SER A 6 -60.48 -10.56 -37.69
C SER A 6 -59.03 -10.55 -38.21
N LEU A 7 -58.50 -9.34 -38.40
CA LEU A 7 -57.07 -9.04 -38.25
C LEU A 7 -56.68 -9.15 -36.76
N ALA A 8 -55.68 -10.00 -36.44
CA ALA A 8 -54.92 -9.90 -35.20
C ALA A 8 -53.44 -9.77 -35.55
N SER A 9 -52.97 -8.53 -35.62
CA SER A 9 -51.59 -8.16 -35.88
C SER A 9 -50.78 -8.02 -34.60
N LYS A 10 -49.62 -8.68 -34.57
CA LYS A 10 -48.37 -8.24 -33.96
C LYS A 10 -48.36 -7.98 -32.44
N LEU A 11 -48.10 -9.03 -31.67
CA LEU A 11 -47.36 -8.92 -30.40
C LEU A 11 -45.85 -8.91 -30.72
N ARG A 12 -45.18 -7.81 -30.40
CA ARG A 12 -43.71 -7.71 -30.37
C ARG A 12 -43.22 -8.23 -29.02
N PRO A 13 -42.08 -8.94 -28.94
CA PRO A 13 -41.44 -9.18 -27.66
C PRO A 13 -40.82 -7.87 -27.17
N VAL A 14 -41.22 -7.41 -25.99
CA VAL A 14 -40.50 -6.40 -25.23
C VAL A 14 -39.25 -7.09 -24.69
N LEU A 15 -38.10 -6.73 -25.23
CA LEU A 15 -36.80 -7.13 -24.71
C LEU A 15 -36.64 -6.41 -23.36
N ALA A 16 -36.79 -7.14 -22.26
CA ALA A 16 -36.43 -6.65 -20.93
C ALA A 16 -34.90 -6.52 -20.88
N ALA A 17 -34.40 -5.28 -20.94
CA ALA A 17 -33.02 -4.99 -20.60
C ALA A 17 -32.86 -5.28 -19.10
N ALA A 18 -32.20 -6.40 -18.79
CA ALA A 18 -31.73 -6.68 -17.44
C ALA A 18 -30.68 -5.60 -17.12
N LEU A 19 -31.08 -4.63 -16.30
CA LEU A 19 -30.18 -3.66 -15.69
C LEU A 19 -29.30 -4.47 -14.71
N CYS A 20 -28.14 -4.89 -15.17
CA CYS A 20 -27.12 -5.47 -14.31
C CYS A 20 -26.63 -4.35 -13.40
N GLY A 21 -27.11 -4.32 -12.16
CA GLY A 21 -26.61 -3.39 -11.16
C GLY A 21 -25.16 -3.73 -10.88
N LEU A 22 -24.25 -2.92 -11.39
CA LEU A 22 -22.87 -2.85 -10.92
C LEU A 22 -22.93 -2.45 -9.45
N ALA A 23 -22.87 -3.43 -8.56
CA ALA A 23 -22.53 -3.19 -7.17
C ALA A 23 -21.05 -2.86 -7.15
N PHE A 24 -20.73 -1.57 -7.15
CA PHE A 24 -19.38 -1.13 -6.80
C PHE A 24 -19.16 -1.58 -5.35
N THR A 25 -18.14 -2.41 -5.14
CA THR A 25 -17.62 -2.68 -3.79
C THR A 25 -17.13 -1.34 -3.26
N ALA A 26 -17.66 -0.90 -2.12
CA ALA A 26 -17.15 0.27 -1.43
C ALA A 26 -15.66 0.02 -1.16
N THR A 27 -14.80 0.94 -1.61
CA THR A 27 -13.39 0.99 -1.24
C THR A 27 -13.32 1.07 0.28
N GLN A 28 -12.54 0.19 0.90
CA GLN A 28 -12.41 0.16 2.36
C GLN A 28 -11.56 1.36 2.80
N ALA A 29 -12.09 2.18 3.71
CA ALA A 29 -11.39 3.34 4.24
C ALA A 29 -10.57 2.98 5.48
N SER A 30 -9.26 3.24 5.44
CA SER A 30 -8.59 4.14 6.38
C SER A 30 -9.20 4.37 7.78
N ALA A 31 -8.72 3.81 8.89
CA ALA A 31 -8.92 4.37 10.21
C ALA A 31 -7.72 4.09 11.13
N SER A 32 -7.16 5.11 11.76
CA SER A 32 -6.22 5.00 12.89
C SER A 32 -6.55 6.03 13.98
N THR A 33 -6.24 5.69 15.22
CA THR A 33 -6.40 6.56 16.40
C THR A 33 -5.05 6.84 17.05
N GLY A 34 -5.01 7.71 18.05
CA GLY A 34 -3.77 8.00 18.77
C GLY A 34 -2.74 8.76 17.93
N ASN A 35 -3.16 9.34 16.80
CA ASN A 35 -2.29 10.12 15.95
C ASN A 35 -1.97 11.47 16.60
N ASN A 36 -0.94 12.14 16.09
CA ASN A 36 -0.46 13.41 16.66
C ASN A 36 -0.87 14.61 15.80
N PHE A 37 -1.38 15.64 16.46
CA PHE A 37 -1.41 17.01 15.96
C PHE A 37 -0.49 17.86 16.81
N THR A 38 0.42 18.59 16.17
CA THR A 38 1.33 19.55 16.80
C THR A 38 1.19 20.91 16.12
N MET A 39 0.87 21.95 16.89
CA MET A 39 0.89 23.33 16.40
C MET A 39 2.21 24.00 16.80
N LEU A 40 2.91 24.52 15.80
CA LEU A 40 4.09 25.37 15.99
C LEU A 40 3.73 26.83 15.74
N ASP A 41 4.29 27.76 16.51
CA ASP A 41 4.26 29.18 16.15
C ASP A 41 5.31 29.51 15.08
N GLY A 42 5.31 30.74 14.56
CA GLY A 42 6.29 31.19 13.55
C GLY A 42 7.75 31.26 14.02
N THR A 43 8.05 30.83 15.25
CA THR A 43 9.42 30.62 15.75
C THR A 43 9.80 29.14 15.88
N GLY A 44 8.87 28.24 15.53
CA GLY A 44 9.00 26.79 15.66
C GLY A 44 8.70 26.26 17.06
N ALA A 45 8.20 27.10 17.98
CA ALA A 45 7.88 26.64 19.33
C ALA A 45 6.53 25.92 19.33
N VAL A 46 6.47 24.78 20.04
CA VAL A 46 5.20 24.06 20.25
C VAL A 46 4.30 24.90 21.14
N VAL A 47 3.15 25.29 20.61
CA VAL A 47 2.15 26.10 21.32
C VAL A 47 0.90 25.31 21.67
N GLY A 48 0.70 24.13 21.07
CA GLY A 48 -0.29 23.15 21.50
C GLY A 48 -0.41 22.01 20.51
N GLY A 49 -1.48 21.22 20.64
CA GLY A 49 -1.68 20.02 19.86
C GLY A 49 -2.60 19.03 20.57
N THR A 50 -2.74 17.84 20.00
CA THR A 50 -3.42 16.68 20.60
C THR A 50 -2.72 15.38 20.19
N ASN A 51 -2.94 14.30 20.96
CA ASN A 51 -2.32 12.98 20.73
C ASN A 51 -3.35 11.87 20.51
N ASP A 52 -4.57 12.24 20.17
CA ASP A 52 -5.70 11.35 19.96
C ASP A 52 -6.39 11.63 18.63
N VAL A 53 -5.61 12.10 17.66
CA VAL A 53 -6.13 12.40 16.34
C VAL A 53 -6.62 11.10 15.69
N GLU A 54 -7.86 11.14 15.22
CA GLU A 54 -8.47 10.12 14.38
C GLU A 54 -8.17 10.48 12.92
N PHE A 55 -7.67 9.50 12.16
CA PHE A 55 -7.34 9.66 10.75
C PHE A 55 -8.09 8.61 9.94
N THR A 56 -8.74 9.03 8.84
CA THR A 56 -9.25 8.10 7.82
C THR A 56 -8.65 8.44 6.47
N TRP A 57 -8.50 7.43 5.61
CA TRP A 57 -7.97 7.53 4.24
C TRP A 57 -8.37 6.32 3.36
N ASP A 58 -8.85 6.51 2.14
CA ASP A 58 -9.19 5.37 1.28
C ASP A 58 -7.96 4.67 0.62
N GLY A 59 -6.74 5.13 0.94
CA GLY A 59 -5.47 4.62 0.41
C GLY A 59 -5.14 5.09 -1.00
N THR A 60 -6.01 5.86 -1.66
CA THR A 60 -5.76 6.40 -3.00
C THR A 60 -4.87 7.64 -2.94
N LEU A 61 -4.14 7.91 -4.02
CA LEU A 61 -3.31 9.11 -4.15
C LEU A 61 -3.80 9.96 -5.31
N ASN A 62 -4.06 11.23 -5.03
CA ASN A 62 -4.35 12.23 -6.05
C ASN A 62 -3.07 12.58 -6.82
N THR A 63 -3.19 12.70 -8.14
CA THR A 63 -2.05 13.04 -9.03
C THR A 63 -2.20 14.39 -9.70
N SER A 64 -3.32 15.09 -9.46
CA SER A 64 -3.64 16.39 -10.07
C SER A 64 -4.54 17.19 -9.15
N VAL A 65 -4.20 18.46 -8.89
CA VAL A 65 -5.01 19.38 -8.08
C VAL A 65 -6.38 19.62 -8.71
N ALA A 66 -6.45 19.69 -10.05
CA ALA A 66 -7.68 20.01 -10.78
C ALA A 66 -8.73 18.89 -10.79
N THR A 67 -8.33 17.68 -10.46
CA THR A 67 -9.20 16.50 -10.42
C THR A 67 -9.16 15.83 -9.06
N ALA A 68 -8.53 16.47 -8.07
CA ALA A 68 -8.40 15.90 -6.75
C ALA A 68 -9.78 15.75 -6.10
N ALA A 69 -9.96 14.65 -5.38
CA ALA A 69 -11.13 14.43 -4.55
C ALA A 69 -10.69 14.21 -3.09
N PRO A 70 -11.46 14.71 -2.11
CA PRO A 70 -11.24 14.35 -0.73
C PRO A 70 -11.27 12.83 -0.57
N ASN A 71 -10.23 12.31 0.05
CA ASN A 71 -10.05 10.87 0.23
C ASN A 71 -9.61 10.51 1.65
N ALA A 72 -9.50 11.50 2.54
CA ALA A 72 -9.13 11.34 3.94
C ALA A 72 -9.94 12.26 4.89
N THR A 73 -9.83 12.03 6.19
CA THR A 73 -10.32 12.93 7.26
C THR A 73 -9.35 12.95 8.44
N LEU A 74 -9.31 14.06 9.18
CA LEU A 74 -8.54 14.18 10.42
C LEU A 74 -9.40 14.89 11.48
N SER A 75 -9.52 14.35 12.67
CA SER A 75 -10.30 14.97 13.76
C SER A 75 -9.78 14.60 15.14
N SER A 76 -10.17 15.35 16.16
CA SER A 76 -9.89 14.99 17.56
C SER A 76 -11.03 15.50 18.44
N ASP A 77 -11.44 14.68 19.41
CA ASP A 77 -12.36 15.10 20.45
C ASP A 77 -11.68 16.02 21.49
N GLN A 78 -10.34 16.08 21.50
CA GLN A 78 -9.60 16.99 22.37
C GLN A 78 -9.50 18.39 21.76
N PRO A 79 -9.92 19.42 22.52
CA PRO A 79 -9.83 20.78 22.03
C PRO A 79 -8.37 21.27 22.02
N PHE A 80 -8.03 22.00 20.95
CA PHE A 80 -6.79 22.76 20.85
C PHE A 80 -7.07 24.21 21.25
N PHE A 81 -6.29 24.75 22.21
CA PHE A 81 -6.58 26.01 22.90
C PHE A 81 -8.00 26.12 23.48
N GLY A 82 -8.56 24.99 23.93
CA GLY A 82 -9.90 24.95 24.52
C GLY A 82 -11.05 25.06 23.50
N ILE A 83 -10.76 25.00 22.21
CA ILE A 83 -11.73 25.00 21.12
C ILE A 83 -11.59 23.70 20.31
N THR A 84 -12.73 23.12 19.92
CA THR A 84 -12.79 21.93 19.07
C THR A 84 -12.31 22.25 17.66
N TRP A 85 -11.77 21.24 17.00
CA TRP A 85 -11.32 21.37 15.62
C TRP A 85 -11.55 20.06 14.87
N ASP A 86 -11.68 20.18 13.56
CA ASP A 86 -11.70 19.07 12.63
C ASP A 86 -11.09 19.54 11.30
N ALA A 87 -10.61 18.59 10.51
CA ALA A 87 -10.16 18.84 9.16
C ALA A 87 -11.04 18.07 8.17
N HIS A 88 -11.49 18.80 7.15
CA HIS A 88 -12.33 18.28 6.08
C HIS A 88 -11.68 18.57 4.72
N ASP A 89 -12.26 18.01 3.66
CA ASP A 89 -11.72 18.05 2.31
C ASP A 89 -10.23 17.65 2.24
N VAL A 90 -9.84 16.64 3.03
CA VAL A 90 -8.44 16.18 3.07
C VAL A 90 -8.15 15.40 1.79
N MET A 91 -7.23 15.93 0.99
CA MET A 91 -6.77 15.35 -0.27
C MET A 91 -5.32 14.91 -0.09
N VAL A 92 -5.08 13.60 -0.21
CA VAL A 92 -3.73 13.02 -0.17
C VAL A 92 -3.19 12.86 -1.59
N TYR A 93 -1.97 13.33 -1.84
CA TYR A 93 -1.30 13.34 -3.13
C TYR A 93 -0.03 12.50 -3.10
N GLY A 94 0.28 11.86 -4.23
CA GLY A 94 1.54 11.15 -4.42
C GLY A 94 2.71 12.08 -4.80
N PRO A 95 3.83 11.51 -5.26
CA PRO A 95 4.96 12.29 -5.77
C PRO A 95 4.58 13.17 -6.97
N GLY A 96 5.10 14.40 -6.99
CA GLY A 96 4.77 15.38 -8.01
C GLY A 96 5.11 16.81 -7.60
N THR A 97 4.72 17.78 -8.42
CA THR A 97 4.76 19.21 -8.04
C THR A 97 3.38 19.81 -8.21
N TYR A 98 2.88 20.40 -7.13
CA TYR A 98 1.50 20.85 -7.00
C TYR A 98 1.46 22.33 -6.65
N THR A 99 0.47 23.04 -7.19
CA THR A 99 0.16 24.42 -6.79
C THR A 99 -1.25 24.44 -6.22
N ILE A 100 -1.37 24.86 -4.96
CA ILE A 100 -2.63 24.91 -4.22
C ILE A 100 -2.91 26.36 -3.85
N PHE A 101 -4.06 26.87 -4.24
CA PHE A 101 -4.48 28.24 -3.99
C PHE A 101 -5.40 28.30 -2.76
N THR A 102 -5.15 29.25 -1.85
CA THR A 102 -5.82 29.34 -0.54
C THR A 102 -7.10 30.18 -0.55
N ASP A 103 -7.28 31.06 -1.54
CA ASP A 103 -8.49 31.89 -1.64
C ASP A 103 -9.60 31.18 -2.44
N CYS A 104 -9.51 29.87 -2.57
CA CYS A 104 -10.46 29.06 -3.33
C CYS A 104 -11.71 28.69 -2.54
N PRO A 105 -12.84 28.43 -3.22
CA PRO A 105 -13.93 27.71 -2.59
C PRO A 105 -13.44 26.34 -2.07
N ALA A 106 -13.97 25.92 -0.92
CA ALA A 106 -13.67 24.62 -0.34
C ALA A 106 -13.82 23.48 -1.37
N GLY A 107 -12.84 22.58 -1.40
CA GLY A 107 -12.77 21.47 -2.35
C GLY A 107 -12.38 21.83 -3.79
N SER A 108 -11.95 23.07 -4.07
CA SER A 108 -11.47 23.49 -5.41
C SER A 108 -10.11 24.21 -5.34
N PRO A 109 -9.04 23.55 -4.86
CA PRO A 109 -7.72 24.17 -4.65
C PRO A 109 -7.02 24.67 -5.94
N ASP A 110 -7.56 24.39 -7.12
CA ASP A 110 -7.05 24.76 -8.43
C ASP A 110 -7.66 26.05 -9.01
N CYS A 111 -8.44 26.80 -8.22
CA CYS A 111 -9.23 27.93 -8.73
C CYS A 111 -8.38 29.09 -9.33
N GLY A 112 -7.07 29.11 -9.07
CA GLY A 112 -6.11 30.01 -9.72
C GLY A 112 -6.12 31.45 -9.21
N ILE A 113 -6.70 31.70 -8.03
CA ILE A 113 -6.78 33.04 -7.43
C ILE A 113 -6.22 33.02 -6.00
N GLY A 114 -5.58 34.12 -5.61
CA GLY A 114 -5.07 34.31 -4.25
C GLY A 114 -3.61 33.91 -4.06
N ALA A 115 -3.23 33.81 -2.78
CA ALA A 115 -1.96 33.24 -2.38
C ALA A 115 -1.97 31.72 -2.62
N SER A 116 -0.78 31.12 -2.73
CA SER A 116 -0.66 29.70 -3.05
C SER A 116 0.57 29.06 -2.44
N TYR A 117 0.47 27.78 -2.13
CA TYR A 117 1.60 26.91 -1.91
C TYR A 117 2.07 26.33 -3.24
N THR A 118 3.39 26.21 -3.43
CA THR A 118 3.96 25.38 -4.50
C THR A 118 4.81 24.32 -3.83
N VAL A 119 4.33 23.08 -3.88
CA VAL A 119 4.87 21.97 -3.11
C VAL A 119 5.47 20.96 -4.06
N THR A 120 6.71 20.54 -3.81
CA THR A 120 7.32 19.41 -4.49
C THR A 120 7.32 18.22 -3.54
N VAL A 121 6.60 17.17 -3.93
CA VAL A 121 6.53 15.88 -3.22
C VAL A 121 7.49 14.94 -3.91
N ASN A 122 8.55 14.54 -3.22
CA ASN A 122 9.57 13.66 -3.79
C ASN A 122 9.10 12.19 -3.77
N PRO A 123 9.77 11.29 -4.52
CA PRO A 123 9.61 9.85 -4.31
C PRO A 123 9.80 9.46 -2.84
N GLY A 124 9.00 8.51 -2.34
CA GLY A 124 8.98 8.14 -0.92
C GLY A 124 8.20 9.10 -0.01
N GLN A 125 7.64 10.19 -0.55
CA GLN A 125 6.82 11.15 0.18
C GLN A 125 5.37 11.15 -0.33
N VAL A 126 4.45 11.56 0.54
CA VAL A 126 3.06 11.90 0.18
C VAL A 126 2.74 13.29 0.73
N MET A 127 1.71 13.95 0.23
CA MET A 127 1.30 15.27 0.73
C MET A 127 -0.18 15.25 1.07
N ALA A 128 -0.58 15.88 2.17
CA ALA A 128 -1.97 16.19 2.48
C ALA A 128 -2.21 17.70 2.36
N HIS A 129 -3.20 18.06 1.55
CA HIS A 129 -3.88 19.36 1.65
C HIS A 129 -5.18 19.15 2.39
N MET A 130 -5.48 20.03 3.35
CA MET A 130 -6.68 19.94 4.16
C MET A 130 -7.23 21.31 4.51
N LEU A 131 -8.53 21.35 4.75
CA LEU A 131 -9.24 22.51 5.27
C LEU A 131 -9.50 22.29 6.77
N PHE A 132 -8.87 23.12 7.60
CA PHE A 132 -8.92 23.02 9.04
C PHE A 132 -9.95 24.00 9.63
N ASP A 133 -10.90 23.46 10.37
CA ASP A 133 -11.94 24.21 11.07
C ASP A 133 -11.57 24.32 12.56
N TRP A 134 -11.56 25.55 13.10
CA TRP A 134 -11.26 25.84 14.50
C TRP A 134 -12.27 26.83 15.07
N GLY A 135 -13.28 26.29 15.76
CA GLY A 135 -14.38 27.08 16.33
C GLY A 135 -15.21 27.78 15.28
N ALA A 136 -15.06 29.11 15.14
CA ALA A 136 -15.80 29.92 14.16
C ALA A 136 -14.94 30.29 12.94
N SER A 137 -13.65 29.95 12.93
CA SER A 137 -12.77 30.09 11.79
C SER A 137 -12.80 28.78 11.00
N THR A 138 -13.17 28.85 9.73
CA THR A 138 -13.40 27.67 8.88
C THR A 138 -12.57 27.74 7.62
N ASN A 139 -12.27 26.57 7.03
CA ASN A 139 -11.52 26.41 5.79
C ASN A 139 -10.10 27.00 5.82
N ILE A 140 -9.37 26.81 6.92
CA ILE A 140 -7.98 27.25 7.02
C ILE A 140 -7.11 26.26 6.24
N ASP A 141 -6.30 26.74 5.30
CA ASP A 141 -5.49 25.87 4.45
C ASP A 141 -4.24 25.37 5.18
N VAL A 142 -4.14 24.04 5.32
CA VAL A 142 -2.97 23.36 5.89
C VAL A 142 -2.36 22.42 4.85
N ILE A 143 -1.03 22.46 4.75
CA ILE A 143 -0.22 21.55 3.93
C ILE A 143 0.75 20.80 4.83
N ASN A 144 0.72 19.47 4.74
CA ASN A 144 1.76 18.61 5.28
C ASN A 144 2.34 17.75 4.16
N VAL A 145 3.66 17.73 4.04
CA VAL A 145 4.36 16.67 3.30
C VAL A 145 4.79 15.64 4.33
N TRP A 146 4.49 14.38 4.05
CA TRP A 146 4.71 13.24 4.92
C TRP A 146 5.73 12.29 4.33
N GLU A 147 6.55 11.72 5.21
CA GLU A 147 7.39 10.56 4.91
C GLU A 147 7.42 9.60 6.11
N VAL A 148 7.81 8.34 5.87
CA VAL A 148 8.04 7.38 6.94
C VAL A 148 9.25 7.84 7.75
N GLY A 149 9.08 7.98 9.07
CA GLY A 149 10.16 8.51 9.89
C GLY A 149 9.81 8.73 11.36
N GLN A 150 10.75 9.36 12.05
CA GLN A 150 10.58 9.86 13.42
C GLN A 150 10.45 11.38 13.38
N PHE A 151 10.00 11.98 14.48
CA PHE A 151 9.90 13.43 14.60
C PHE A 151 11.24 14.12 14.37
N GLY A 152 11.20 15.15 13.52
CA GLY A 152 12.31 16.07 13.26
C GLY A 152 12.08 16.86 11.97
N PRO A 153 12.68 18.05 11.82
CA PRO A 153 13.43 18.81 12.83
C PRO A 153 12.59 19.35 14.00
N SER A 154 11.26 19.46 13.88
CA SER A 154 10.41 20.04 14.92
C SER A 154 10.09 19.08 16.08
N PRO A 155 9.92 19.60 17.31
CA PRO A 155 9.48 18.79 18.45
C PRO A 155 7.99 18.43 18.34
N MET A 156 7.62 17.28 18.89
CA MET A 156 6.23 16.83 19.00
C MET A 156 5.51 17.47 20.21
N PHE A 157 4.22 17.71 20.07
CA PHE A 157 3.35 17.94 21.22
C PHE A 157 3.18 16.66 22.08
N THR A 158 3.80 16.63 23.26
CA THR A 158 3.75 15.49 24.20
C THR A 158 2.72 15.66 25.33
N GLY A 159 1.70 16.50 25.11
CA GLY A 159 0.65 16.75 26.10
C GLY A 159 -0.28 15.56 26.33
N ALA A 160 -1.42 15.82 26.97
CA ALA A 160 -2.35 14.78 27.39
C ALA A 160 -2.80 13.89 26.22
N GLN A 161 -2.91 12.59 26.50
CA GLN A 161 -3.39 11.54 25.61
C GLN A 161 -4.73 11.04 26.15
N THR A 162 -5.66 10.72 25.25
CA THR A 162 -6.96 10.11 25.62
C THR A 162 -7.09 8.68 25.12
N THR A 163 -6.20 8.24 24.23
CA THR A 163 -6.17 6.86 23.74
C THR A 163 -5.17 6.02 24.51
N THR A 164 -5.24 4.70 24.30
CA THR A 164 -4.29 3.73 24.86
C THR A 164 -3.35 3.17 23.80
N ASP A 165 -3.32 3.80 22.62
CA ASP A 165 -2.49 3.35 21.51
C ASP A 165 -1.02 3.51 21.88
N ALA A 166 -0.21 2.49 21.61
CA ALA A 166 1.17 2.44 22.06
C ALA A 166 2.05 3.58 21.49
N TRP A 167 1.68 4.11 20.32
CA TRP A 167 2.38 5.21 19.64
C TRP A 167 1.91 6.61 20.07
N SER A 168 0.76 6.72 20.74
CA SER A 168 0.18 8.02 21.11
C SER A 168 1.16 8.82 21.96
N GLY A 169 1.47 10.04 21.51
CA GLY A 169 2.41 10.95 22.18
C GLY A 169 3.79 10.37 22.47
N ASP A 170 4.27 9.43 21.65
CA ASP A 170 5.65 8.91 21.66
C ASP A 170 6.46 9.49 20.47
N ASP A 171 7.45 10.33 20.78
CA ASP A 171 8.31 10.97 19.77
C ASP A 171 9.44 10.05 19.28
N ALA A 172 9.67 8.94 19.99
CA ALA A 172 10.60 7.90 19.57
C ALA A 172 9.96 6.87 18.62
N ASN A 173 8.63 6.87 18.49
CA ASN A 173 7.95 5.99 17.55
C ASN A 173 8.30 6.33 16.10
N ILE A 174 8.40 5.32 15.24
CA ILE A 174 8.49 5.53 13.78
C ILE A 174 7.06 5.55 13.25
N TRP A 175 6.66 6.68 12.69
CA TRP A 175 5.32 6.91 12.16
C TRP A 175 5.29 6.59 10.67
N THR A 176 4.15 6.06 10.20
CA THR A 176 3.96 5.80 8.77
C THR A 176 4.02 7.10 7.96
N PHE A 177 3.42 8.16 8.47
CA PHE A 177 3.42 9.48 7.85
C PHE A 177 3.78 10.54 8.89
N THR A 178 5.00 11.06 8.81
CA THR A 178 5.52 12.15 9.67
C THR A 178 5.61 13.43 8.86
N SER A 179 5.06 14.53 9.34
CA SER A 179 5.20 15.85 8.70
C SER A 179 6.66 16.27 8.67
N ILE A 180 7.15 16.77 7.54
CA ILE A 180 8.54 17.21 7.36
C ILE A 180 8.65 18.70 7.05
N ASP A 181 9.87 19.23 7.18
CA ASP A 181 10.26 20.57 6.70
C ASP A 181 10.46 20.53 5.17
N TRP A 182 9.38 20.74 4.43
CA TRP A 182 9.39 20.64 2.97
C TRP A 182 9.73 21.98 2.29
N ASP A 183 9.53 23.11 2.96
CA ASP A 183 9.81 24.45 2.43
C ASP A 183 11.18 25.01 2.86
N GLY A 184 11.89 24.30 3.74
CA GLY A 184 13.26 24.58 4.14
C GLY A 184 13.38 25.71 5.16
N ASP A 185 12.31 26.01 5.90
CA ASP A 185 12.28 27.05 6.92
C ASP A 185 12.84 26.59 8.29
N GLY A 186 13.12 25.30 8.42
CA GLY A 186 13.63 24.65 9.64
C GLY A 186 12.55 24.02 10.51
N PHE A 187 11.27 24.07 10.11
CA PHE A 187 10.13 23.55 10.86
C PHE A 187 9.31 22.58 10.01
N ASN A 188 8.77 21.56 10.66
CA ASN A 188 7.85 20.64 9.97
C ASN A 188 6.58 21.38 9.52
N GLY A 189 6.02 20.91 8.40
CA GLY A 189 4.83 21.49 7.76
C GLY A 189 5.17 22.78 7.04
N SER A 190 4.15 23.58 6.72
CA SER A 190 4.33 24.95 6.26
C SER A 190 3.54 25.93 7.11
N GLY A 191 4.00 27.18 7.14
CA GLY A 191 3.24 28.27 7.74
C GLY A 191 1.88 28.46 7.05
N MET A 192 0.79 28.44 7.81
CA MET A 192 -0.55 28.74 7.32
C MET A 192 -0.60 30.15 6.72
N ILE A 193 -1.09 30.26 5.49
CA ILE A 193 -1.20 31.53 4.76
C ILE A 193 -2.43 32.33 5.21
N ASP A 194 -3.51 31.64 5.57
CA ASP A 194 -4.81 32.25 5.87
C ASP A 194 -5.32 31.87 7.27
N GLY A 195 -6.57 32.24 7.57
CA GLY A 195 -7.16 31.99 8.88
C GLY A 195 -6.59 32.86 10.04
N PRO A 196 -6.85 32.47 11.30
CA PRO A 196 -6.43 33.21 12.49
C PRO A 196 -4.97 32.95 12.90
N PHE A 197 -4.26 32.02 12.24
CA PHE A 197 -2.91 31.56 12.61
C PHE A 197 -1.86 31.78 11.51
N PRO A 198 -1.71 33.00 10.96
CA PRO A 198 -0.77 33.23 9.87
C PRO A 198 0.68 32.94 10.31
N ASN A 199 1.39 32.12 9.52
CA ASN A 199 2.75 31.61 9.76
C ASN A 199 2.90 30.66 10.96
N PHE A 200 1.82 30.02 11.41
CA PHE A 200 1.90 28.88 12.32
C PHE A 200 1.88 27.59 11.50
N ASN A 201 2.52 26.54 11.98
CA ASN A 201 2.63 25.27 11.26
C ASN A 201 1.77 24.23 11.97
N ALA A 202 0.66 23.84 11.36
CA ALA A 202 -0.16 22.73 11.80
C ALA A 202 0.45 21.42 11.26
N ASN A 203 0.93 20.57 12.17
CA ASN A 203 1.64 19.35 11.85
C ASN A 203 0.86 18.13 12.28
N PHE A 204 0.52 17.27 11.33
CA PHE A 204 -0.13 15.99 11.60
C PHE A 204 0.86 14.85 11.34
N ASN A 205 0.89 13.88 12.25
CA ASN A 205 1.70 12.68 12.13
C ASN A 205 0.78 11.49 12.40
N VAL A 206 0.69 10.57 11.44
CA VAL A 206 -0.34 9.53 11.44
C VAL A 206 0.25 8.15 11.20
N MET A 207 -0.34 7.18 11.88
CA MET A 207 -0.13 5.76 11.64
C MET A 207 -1.10 5.28 10.56
N VAL A 208 -0.65 4.35 9.73
CA VAL A 208 -1.54 3.63 8.80
C VAL A 208 -1.49 2.16 9.15
N VAL A 209 -2.63 1.61 9.56
CA VAL A 209 -2.85 0.16 9.62
C VAL A 209 -3.24 -0.28 8.19
N ALA A 210 -2.88 -1.47 7.73
CA ALA A 210 -3.27 -1.92 6.39
C ALA A 210 -4.00 -3.26 6.45
N ALA A 211 -5.05 -3.38 5.65
CA ALA A 211 -5.76 -4.59 5.30
C ALA A 211 -6.28 -4.43 3.87
N THR A 212 -5.45 -4.77 2.89
CA THR A 212 -5.73 -4.59 1.46
C THR A 212 -5.83 -5.90 0.71
N GLY A 213 -6.65 -5.91 -0.33
CA GLY A 213 -6.64 -6.91 -1.39
C GLY A 213 -6.28 -6.25 -2.72
N GLY A 214 -6.13 -7.06 -3.77
CA GLY A 214 -5.79 -6.54 -5.11
C GLY A 214 -4.35 -6.02 -5.21
N ASN A 215 -3.48 -6.42 -4.27
CA ASN A 215 -2.07 -6.06 -4.33
C ASN A 215 -1.35 -6.90 -5.40
N ASN A 216 -0.18 -6.45 -5.84
CA ASN A 216 0.59 -7.14 -6.87
C ASN A 216 1.76 -7.93 -6.26
N PHE A 217 1.92 -9.16 -6.74
CA PHE A 217 3.15 -9.93 -6.63
C PHE A 217 3.66 -10.21 -8.05
N THR A 218 4.90 -9.85 -8.32
CA THR A 218 5.60 -10.11 -9.57
C THR A 218 6.85 -10.93 -9.29
N MET A 219 7.01 -12.08 -9.95
CA MET A 219 8.24 -12.86 -9.92
C MET A 219 9.07 -12.59 -11.18
N LEU A 220 10.32 -12.16 -10.97
CA LEU A 220 11.30 -11.95 -12.02
C LEU A 220 12.35 -13.06 -11.99
N ASP A 221 12.78 -13.55 -13.16
CA ASP A 221 13.98 -14.40 -13.21
C ASP A 221 15.27 -13.57 -13.12
N GLY A 222 16.42 -14.23 -13.03
CA GLY A 222 17.74 -13.55 -12.96
C GLY A 222 18.14 -12.75 -14.22
N THR A 223 17.26 -12.63 -15.22
CA THR A 223 17.41 -11.72 -16.36
C THR A 223 16.45 -10.52 -16.30
N GLY A 224 15.60 -10.45 -15.27
CA GLY A 224 14.56 -9.44 -15.11
C GLY A 224 13.27 -9.73 -15.87
N ALA A 225 13.13 -10.91 -16.47
CA ALA A 225 11.90 -11.25 -17.19
C ALA A 225 10.81 -11.68 -16.21
N VAL A 226 9.58 -11.18 -16.41
CA VAL A 226 8.41 -11.66 -15.66
C VAL A 226 8.17 -13.13 -15.99
N VAL A 227 8.30 -13.99 -14.99
CA VAL A 227 8.03 -15.43 -15.12
C VAL A 227 6.71 -15.84 -14.46
N GLY A 228 6.14 -14.98 -13.63
CA GLY A 228 4.75 -15.05 -13.19
C GLY A 228 4.48 -14.09 -12.04
N GLY A 229 3.40 -14.35 -11.30
CA GLY A 229 2.93 -13.46 -10.24
C GLY A 229 1.42 -13.63 -10.00
N THR A 230 0.85 -12.73 -9.22
CA THR A 230 -0.58 -12.65 -8.91
C THR A 230 -1.00 -11.19 -8.69
N ASN A 231 -2.26 -10.86 -8.96
CA ASN A 231 -2.80 -9.49 -8.85
C ASN A 231 -3.91 -9.36 -7.79
N ASP A 232 -4.00 -10.33 -6.88
CA ASP A 232 -5.03 -10.41 -5.83
C ASP A 232 -4.37 -10.68 -4.47
N VAL A 233 -3.18 -10.13 -4.26
CA VAL A 233 -2.45 -10.31 -3.00
C VAL A 233 -3.20 -9.61 -1.87
N ALA A 234 -3.51 -10.37 -0.84
CA ALA A 234 -3.99 -9.86 0.44
C ALA A 234 -2.80 -9.47 1.30
N PHE A 235 -2.83 -8.26 1.87
CA PHE A 235 -1.81 -7.72 2.76
C PHE A 235 -2.47 -7.22 4.04
N THR A 236 -1.93 -7.59 5.20
CA THR A 236 -2.29 -6.95 6.47
C THR A 236 -1.05 -6.44 7.16
N TRP A 237 -1.16 -5.33 7.88
CA TRP A 237 -0.09 -4.72 8.68
C TRP A 237 -0.70 -3.92 9.83
N ASP A 238 -0.16 -4.08 11.03
CA ASP A 238 -0.65 -3.39 12.23
C ASP A 238 -0.19 -1.92 12.37
N GLY A 239 0.57 -1.42 11.38
CA GLY A 239 1.12 -0.06 11.34
C GLY A 239 2.46 0.12 12.06
N THR A 240 2.90 -0.85 12.87
CA THR A 240 4.16 -0.74 13.63
C THR A 240 5.39 -1.02 12.76
N LEU A 241 6.55 -0.51 13.15
CA LEU A 241 7.82 -0.80 12.48
C LEU A 241 8.85 -1.34 13.47
N ASN A 242 9.53 -2.41 13.07
CA ASN A 242 10.65 -2.95 13.81
C ASN A 242 11.88 -2.06 13.61
N THR A 243 12.68 -1.92 14.67
CA THR A 243 13.92 -1.13 14.69
C THR A 243 15.17 -1.98 14.95
N SER A 244 14.99 -3.29 15.14
CA SER A 244 16.07 -4.23 15.37
C SER A 244 15.66 -5.63 14.91
N VAL A 245 16.54 -6.30 14.17
CA VAL A 245 16.35 -7.70 13.74
C VAL A 245 16.29 -8.64 14.94
N ALA A 246 17.04 -8.35 16.01
CA ALA A 246 17.15 -9.23 17.18
C ALA A 246 15.91 -9.24 18.08
N THR A 247 15.09 -8.18 17.99
CA THR A 247 13.84 -8.07 18.76
C THR A 247 12.63 -7.92 17.86
N ALA A 248 12.79 -8.20 16.56
CA ALA A 248 11.72 -8.04 15.60
C ALA A 248 10.58 -9.01 15.92
N ALA A 249 9.36 -8.54 15.75
CA ALA A 249 8.17 -9.36 15.82
C ALA A 249 7.42 -9.27 14.48
N PRO A 250 6.82 -10.39 14.02
CA PRO A 250 5.90 -10.34 12.89
C PRO A 250 4.77 -9.35 13.17
N ASN A 251 4.53 -8.46 12.21
CA ASN A 251 3.53 -7.41 12.33
C ASN A 251 2.72 -7.22 11.04
N ALA A 252 2.95 -8.08 10.04
CA ALA A 252 2.23 -8.10 8.78
C ALA A 252 1.96 -9.54 8.29
N THR A 253 1.15 -9.66 7.23
CA THR A 253 0.91 -10.91 6.48
C THR A 253 0.77 -10.62 4.99
N LEU A 254 1.23 -11.53 4.13
CA LEU A 254 0.98 -11.48 2.68
C LEU A 254 0.49 -12.85 2.20
N SER A 255 -0.54 -12.90 1.37
CA SER A 255 -1.04 -14.17 0.81
C SER A 255 -1.83 -13.95 -0.47
N SER A 256 -2.01 -14.98 -1.28
CA SER A 256 -2.97 -14.96 -2.39
C SER A 256 -3.68 -16.30 -2.53
N ASP A 257 -4.98 -16.24 -2.82
CA ASP A 257 -5.75 -17.43 -3.22
C ASP A 257 -5.46 -17.83 -4.69
N GLN A 258 -4.84 -16.95 -5.49
CA GLN A 258 -4.34 -17.30 -6.81
C GLN A 258 -3.02 -18.05 -6.71
N PRO A 259 -2.90 -19.20 -7.38
CA PRO A 259 -1.64 -19.90 -7.46
C PRO A 259 -0.65 -19.19 -8.39
N PHE A 260 0.61 -19.15 -7.98
CA PHE A 260 1.75 -18.83 -8.84
C PHE A 260 2.41 -20.14 -9.30
N PHE A 261 2.60 -20.31 -10.61
CA PHE A 261 2.96 -21.59 -11.24
C PHE A 261 2.05 -22.77 -10.87
N GLY A 262 0.76 -22.50 -10.65
CA GLY A 262 -0.23 -23.53 -10.31
C GLY A 262 -0.14 -24.05 -8.87
N ILE A 263 0.67 -23.42 -8.01
CA ILE A 263 0.81 -23.74 -6.60
C ILE A 263 0.45 -22.51 -5.76
N THR A 264 -0.36 -22.72 -4.71
CA THR A 264 -0.72 -21.69 -3.74
C THR A 264 0.48 -21.29 -2.90
N TRP A 265 0.44 -20.06 -2.40
CA TRP A 265 1.51 -19.52 -1.57
C TRP A 265 0.96 -18.58 -0.51
N ASP A 266 1.70 -18.47 0.58
CA ASP A 266 1.50 -17.48 1.63
C ASP A 266 2.85 -17.09 2.21
N ALA A 267 2.92 -15.90 2.79
CA ALA A 267 4.07 -15.44 3.54
C ALA A 267 3.69 -15.32 5.02
N HIS A 268 4.51 -15.91 5.87
CA HIS A 268 4.39 -15.83 7.31
C HIS A 268 5.63 -15.14 7.90
N ASP A 269 5.55 -14.82 9.20
CA ASP A 269 6.60 -14.07 9.92
C ASP A 269 7.01 -12.78 9.19
N VAL A 270 6.06 -12.06 8.60
CA VAL A 270 6.35 -10.81 7.89
C VAL A 270 6.68 -9.71 8.90
N MET A 271 7.91 -9.23 8.86
CA MET A 271 8.45 -8.19 9.72
C MET A 271 8.73 -6.95 8.88
N LEU A 272 8.06 -5.84 9.18
CA LEU A 272 8.33 -4.55 8.55
C LEU A 272 9.29 -3.73 9.40
N TYR A 273 10.25 -3.06 8.75
CA TYR A 273 11.31 -2.27 9.38
C TYR A 273 11.31 -0.85 8.83
N GLY A 274 11.47 0.12 9.72
CA GLY A 274 11.63 1.52 9.35
C GLY A 274 13.07 1.86 8.92
N PRO A 275 13.39 3.15 8.74
CA PRO A 275 14.73 3.59 8.37
C PRO A 275 15.83 3.06 9.30
N GLY A 276 16.93 2.59 8.71
CA GLY A 276 18.03 1.96 9.43
C GLY A 276 18.89 1.04 8.55
N THR A 277 19.92 0.43 9.13
CA THR A 277 20.71 -0.61 8.47
C THR A 277 20.52 -1.93 9.20
N TYR A 278 20.10 -2.96 8.47
CA TYR A 278 19.73 -4.26 9.01
C TYR A 278 20.55 -5.36 8.34
N THR A 279 20.87 -6.40 9.11
CA THR A 279 21.48 -7.62 8.59
C THR A 279 20.58 -8.80 8.93
N ILE A 280 20.12 -9.51 7.89
CA ILE A 280 19.22 -10.66 7.99
C ILE A 280 19.94 -11.88 7.47
N PHE A 281 19.92 -12.97 8.23
CA PHE A 281 20.56 -14.23 7.88
C PHE A 281 19.52 -15.25 7.42
N THR A 282 19.79 -15.95 6.30
CA THR A 282 18.83 -16.82 5.62
C THR A 282 18.85 -18.28 6.09
N ASP A 283 19.91 -18.71 6.77
CA ASP A 283 19.97 -20.09 7.30
C ASP A 283 19.42 -20.18 8.73
N CYS A 284 18.66 -19.17 9.15
CA CYS A 284 18.08 -19.10 10.48
C CYS A 284 16.82 -19.93 10.62
N PRO A 285 16.52 -20.44 11.84
CA PRO A 285 15.18 -20.91 12.14
C PRO A 285 14.17 -19.78 11.89
N ALA A 286 12.98 -20.16 11.39
CA ALA A 286 11.88 -19.24 11.19
C ALA A 286 11.63 -18.36 12.43
N GLY A 287 11.49 -17.05 12.21
CA GLY A 287 11.31 -16.06 13.28
C GLY A 287 12.58 -15.70 14.08
N SER A 288 13.78 -16.10 13.65
CA SER A 288 15.05 -15.68 14.27
C SER A 288 16.08 -15.19 13.24
N PRO A 289 15.77 -14.14 12.44
CA PRO A 289 16.65 -13.65 11.38
C PRO A 289 18.03 -13.14 11.83
N ASP A 290 18.26 -13.05 13.14
CA ASP A 290 19.51 -12.60 13.79
C ASP A 290 20.43 -13.74 14.24
N CYS A 291 20.18 -14.99 13.83
CA CYS A 291 20.91 -16.16 14.35
C CYS A 291 22.41 -16.18 14.02
N GLY A 292 22.87 -15.34 13.08
CA GLY A 292 24.29 -15.11 12.78
C GLY A 292 24.97 -16.24 12.00
N VAL A 293 24.20 -17.13 11.36
CA VAL A 293 24.72 -18.22 10.53
C VAL A 293 24.13 -18.16 9.12
N GLY A 294 24.93 -18.53 8.13
CA GLY A 294 24.49 -18.62 6.73
C GLY A 294 24.82 -17.42 5.87
N ALA A 295 24.21 -17.39 4.68
CA ALA A 295 24.20 -16.21 3.83
C ALA A 295 23.34 -15.11 4.47
N SER A 296 23.57 -13.86 4.08
CA SER A 296 22.89 -12.72 4.67
C SER A 296 22.63 -11.60 3.68
N TYR A 297 21.51 -10.92 3.86
CA TYR A 297 21.25 -9.61 3.28
C TYR A 297 21.74 -8.53 4.25
N THR A 298 22.41 -7.50 3.74
CA THR A 298 22.62 -6.25 4.48
C THR A 298 21.90 -5.15 3.74
N VAL A 299 20.84 -4.65 4.36
CA VAL A 299 19.88 -3.73 3.75
C VAL A 299 19.99 -2.38 4.44
N THR A 300 20.06 -1.30 3.66
CA THR A 300 19.92 0.06 4.18
C THR A 300 18.57 0.60 3.76
N VAL A 301 17.71 0.86 4.74
CA VAL A 301 16.39 1.46 4.59
C VAL A 301 16.56 2.96 4.82
N ASN A 302 16.38 3.75 3.77
CA ASN A 302 16.51 5.20 3.85
C ASN A 302 15.23 5.83 4.43
N PRO A 303 15.26 7.12 4.84
CA PRO A 303 14.05 7.87 5.11
C PRO A 303 13.04 7.77 3.96
N GLY A 304 11.75 7.65 4.28
CA GLY A 304 10.69 7.42 3.28
C GLY A 304 10.56 5.99 2.78
N GLN A 305 11.41 5.06 3.24
CA GLN A 305 11.37 3.64 2.85
C GLN A 305 10.92 2.74 4.00
N VAL A 306 10.37 1.57 3.65
CA VAL A 306 10.01 0.48 4.57
C VAL A 306 10.60 -0.81 4.02
N MET A 307 11.29 -1.60 4.83
CA MET A 307 11.73 -2.94 4.40
C MET A 307 10.78 -4.01 4.93
N ALA A 308 10.43 -4.98 4.10
CA ALA A 308 9.77 -6.21 4.50
C ALA A 308 10.76 -7.38 4.45
N HIS A 309 10.90 -8.08 5.57
CA HIS A 309 11.45 -9.44 5.58
C HIS A 309 10.30 -10.41 5.80
N MET A 310 10.22 -11.45 4.99
CA MET A 310 9.14 -12.43 5.05
C MET A 310 9.64 -13.83 4.74
N LEU A 311 8.94 -14.82 5.31
CA LEU A 311 9.15 -16.23 5.03
C LEU A 311 8.04 -16.72 4.10
N PHE A 312 8.41 -17.06 2.88
CA PHE A 312 7.51 -17.43 1.80
C PHE A 312 7.35 -18.95 1.72
N ASP A 313 6.12 -19.42 1.82
CA ASP A 313 5.72 -20.81 1.69
C ASP A 313 5.12 -21.04 0.29
N TRP A 314 5.71 -21.97 -0.47
CA TRP A 314 5.30 -22.32 -1.83
C TRP A 314 5.22 -23.84 -2.00
N GLY A 315 4.00 -24.37 -1.85
CA GLY A 315 3.72 -25.80 -1.92
C GLY A 315 4.40 -26.59 -0.81
N ALA A 316 5.46 -27.34 -1.16
CA ALA A 316 6.24 -28.13 -0.19
C ALA A 316 7.56 -27.45 0.23
N SER A 317 7.89 -26.31 -0.39
CA SER A 317 9.05 -25.50 0.00
C SER A 317 8.56 -24.45 0.99
N THR A 318 9.14 -24.43 2.17
CA THR A 318 8.69 -23.57 3.27
C THR A 318 9.82 -22.72 3.82
N ASN A 319 9.50 -21.57 4.41
CA ASN A 319 10.45 -20.62 4.99
C ASN A 319 11.48 -20.09 3.99
N ILE A 320 11.06 -19.77 2.76
CA ILE A 320 11.97 -19.18 1.78
C ILE A 320 12.13 -17.70 2.09
N ASP A 321 13.35 -17.22 2.23
CA ASP A 321 13.59 -15.82 2.60
C ASP A 321 13.33 -14.89 1.42
N VAL A 322 12.48 -13.88 1.66
CA VAL A 322 12.23 -12.79 0.73
C VAL A 322 12.45 -11.45 1.43
N ILE A 323 13.15 -10.56 0.73
CA ILE A 323 13.43 -9.18 1.17
C ILE A 323 12.94 -8.22 0.09
N ASP A 324 12.05 -7.33 0.50
CA ASP A 324 11.63 -6.17 -0.28
C ASP A 324 11.96 -4.89 0.47
N VAL A 325 12.35 -3.84 -0.27
CA VAL A 325 12.37 -2.47 0.23
C VAL A 325 11.34 -1.71 -0.57
N TRP A 326 10.43 -1.04 0.14
CA TRP A 326 9.29 -0.32 -0.41
C TRP A 326 9.46 1.18 -0.26
N GLU A 327 8.94 1.93 -1.23
CA GLU A 327 8.69 3.37 -1.14
C GLU A 327 7.38 3.74 -1.84
N ALA A 328 6.81 4.89 -1.52
CA ALA A 328 5.63 5.40 -2.23
C ALA A 328 6.01 5.79 -3.66
N GLY A 329 5.32 5.25 -4.67
CA GLY A 329 5.67 5.51 -6.06
C GLY A 329 4.90 4.68 -7.08
N GLN A 330 5.23 4.91 -8.36
CA GLN A 330 4.76 4.09 -9.48
C GLN A 330 5.70 2.92 -9.74
N PHE A 331 5.21 1.93 -10.47
CA PHE A 331 5.99 0.75 -10.81
C PHE A 331 7.23 1.09 -11.64
N GLY A 332 8.38 0.51 -11.28
CA GLY A 332 9.62 0.61 -12.03
C GLY A 332 10.86 0.41 -11.14
N PRO A 333 12.04 0.11 -11.71
CA PRO A 333 12.32 -0.08 -13.14
C PRO A 333 11.79 -1.38 -13.78
N SER A 334 11.37 -2.36 -12.99
CA SER A 334 10.95 -3.67 -13.51
C SER A 334 9.60 -3.65 -14.23
N PRO A 335 9.29 -4.64 -15.07
CA PRO A 335 7.93 -4.88 -15.56
C PRO A 335 7.03 -5.49 -14.48
N MET A 336 5.74 -5.15 -14.49
CA MET A 336 4.74 -5.72 -13.59
C MET A 336 4.06 -6.96 -14.20
N PHE A 337 3.71 -7.93 -13.35
CA PHE A 337 2.82 -9.01 -13.74
C PHE A 337 1.39 -8.50 -14.00
N THR A 338 0.96 -8.54 -15.26
CA THR A 338 -0.38 -8.09 -15.71
C THR A 338 -1.33 -9.25 -16.02
N GLY A 339 -1.07 -10.43 -15.43
CA GLY A 339 -1.90 -11.62 -15.64
C GLY A 339 -3.29 -11.52 -15.02
N ALA A 340 -4.01 -12.65 -15.03
CA ALA A 340 -5.42 -12.71 -14.63
C ALA A 340 -5.67 -12.11 -13.24
N GLN A 341 -6.74 -11.33 -13.15
CA GLN A 341 -7.24 -10.73 -11.91
C GLN A 341 -8.54 -11.44 -11.52
N THR A 342 -8.69 -11.72 -10.23
CA THR A 342 -9.93 -12.28 -9.66
C THR A 342 -10.72 -11.22 -8.90
N THR A 343 -10.06 -10.14 -8.48
CA THR A 343 -10.70 -8.94 -7.93
C THR A 343 -11.04 -7.96 -9.06
N THR A 344 -12.14 -7.23 -8.88
CA THR A 344 -12.53 -6.11 -9.74
C THR A 344 -12.32 -4.82 -8.97
N ASP A 345 -11.07 -4.47 -8.70
CA ASP A 345 -10.69 -3.18 -8.16
C ASP A 345 -9.97 -2.34 -9.24
N ALA A 346 -9.76 -1.06 -8.95
CA ALA A 346 -9.21 -0.11 -9.92
C ALA A 346 -7.69 -0.16 -10.03
N TRP A 347 -7.01 -0.87 -9.12
CA TRP A 347 -5.55 -0.81 -8.98
C TRP A 347 -4.82 -2.09 -9.38
N SER A 348 -5.43 -3.25 -9.16
CA SER A 348 -4.87 -4.56 -9.49
C SER A 348 -4.36 -4.59 -10.92
N GLY A 349 -3.11 -5.05 -11.11
CA GLY A 349 -2.51 -5.28 -12.41
C GLY A 349 -2.47 -4.08 -13.37
N ASP A 350 -2.59 -2.85 -12.88
CA ASP A 350 -2.37 -1.61 -13.64
C ASP A 350 -1.10 -0.88 -13.15
N ASP A 351 -0.09 -0.82 -14.02
CA ASP A 351 1.25 -0.28 -13.77
C ASP A 351 1.28 1.26 -13.74
N THR A 352 0.18 1.91 -14.11
CA THR A 352 0.05 3.37 -14.06
C THR A 352 -0.35 3.88 -12.68
N ASN A 353 -0.80 2.99 -11.80
CA ASN A 353 -1.16 3.35 -10.43
C ASN A 353 0.06 3.77 -9.60
N VAL A 354 -0.17 4.72 -8.69
CA VAL A 354 0.77 5.06 -7.64
C VAL A 354 0.41 4.20 -6.44
N TRP A 355 1.29 3.30 -6.05
CA TRP A 355 1.10 2.43 -4.90
C TRP A 355 1.60 3.12 -3.62
N THR A 356 1.03 2.74 -2.48
CA THR A 356 1.54 3.23 -1.18
C THR A 356 2.92 2.68 -0.89
N PHE A 357 3.16 1.41 -1.23
CA PHE A 357 4.43 0.71 -1.03
C PHE A 357 4.77 -0.08 -2.29
N THR A 358 5.72 0.41 -3.08
CA THR A 358 6.24 -0.21 -4.30
C THR A 358 7.64 -0.75 -4.04
N SER A 359 7.93 -2.01 -4.40
CA SER A 359 9.29 -2.54 -4.26
C SER A 359 10.26 -1.82 -5.18
N ILE A 360 11.47 -1.58 -4.70
CA ILE A 360 12.55 -0.90 -5.43
C ILE A 360 13.76 -1.80 -5.65
N ASP A 361 14.64 -1.38 -6.55
CA ASP A 361 15.98 -1.93 -6.76
C ASP A 361 16.95 -1.40 -5.67
N TRP A 362 16.87 -1.99 -4.48
CA TRP A 362 17.65 -1.54 -3.34
C TRP A 362 19.08 -2.10 -3.33
N ASP A 363 19.35 -3.21 -4.02
CA ASP A 363 20.67 -3.86 -4.08
C ASP A 363 21.46 -3.49 -5.35
N GLY A 364 20.85 -2.78 -6.30
CA GLY A 364 21.47 -2.21 -7.49
C GLY A 364 21.67 -3.23 -8.61
N ASP A 365 20.89 -4.31 -8.63
CA ASP A 365 20.96 -5.35 -9.66
C ASP A 365 20.18 -4.99 -10.94
N GLY A 366 19.38 -3.91 -10.90
CA GLY A 366 18.55 -3.41 -11.99
C GLY A 366 17.10 -3.89 -11.92
N PHE A 367 16.72 -4.66 -10.91
CA PHE A 367 15.40 -5.26 -10.73
C PHE A 367 14.79 -4.88 -9.38
N ASN A 368 13.47 -4.88 -9.29
CA ASN A 368 12.77 -4.55 -8.05
C ASN A 368 12.75 -5.78 -7.14
N GLY A 369 12.94 -5.58 -5.84
CA GLY A 369 13.12 -6.65 -4.87
C GLY A 369 14.50 -7.30 -4.98
N ALA A 370 14.86 -8.13 -4.02
CA ALA A 370 16.16 -8.83 -4.05
C ALA A 370 16.05 -10.25 -4.60
N GLY A 371 17.15 -10.72 -5.21
CA GLY A 371 17.30 -12.12 -5.57
C GLY A 371 17.19 -13.03 -4.34
N MET A 372 16.28 -14.00 -4.38
CA MET A 372 16.10 -15.01 -3.35
C MET A 372 17.40 -15.84 -3.20
N ILE A 373 17.91 -15.96 -1.97
CA ILE A 373 19.17 -16.67 -1.70
C ILE A 373 18.93 -18.18 -1.55
N ASP A 374 17.76 -18.58 -1.05
CA ASP A 374 17.45 -19.97 -0.72
C ASP A 374 16.14 -20.45 -1.41
N GLY A 375 15.66 -21.63 -1.02
CA GLY A 375 14.48 -22.25 -1.63
C GLY A 375 14.66 -22.74 -3.08
N PRO A 376 13.56 -22.97 -3.80
CA PRO A 376 13.57 -23.52 -5.16
C PRO A 376 13.84 -22.48 -6.26
N PHE A 377 13.90 -21.18 -5.92
CA PHE A 377 14.04 -20.07 -6.88
C PHE A 377 15.27 -19.20 -6.63
N PRO A 378 16.49 -19.75 -6.52
CA PRO A 378 17.67 -18.94 -6.23
C PRO A 378 17.94 -17.92 -7.36
N ASN A 379 18.17 -16.67 -6.98
CA ASN A 379 18.35 -15.49 -7.84
C ASN A 379 17.11 -15.06 -8.65
N PHE A 380 15.91 -15.45 -8.23
CA PHE A 380 14.68 -14.84 -8.71
C PHE A 380 14.31 -13.69 -7.78
N ASN A 381 13.76 -12.60 -8.30
CA ASN A 381 13.37 -11.45 -7.49
C ASN A 381 11.85 -11.52 -7.28
N ALA A 382 11.46 -11.72 -6.03
CA ALA A 382 10.07 -11.63 -5.61
C ALA A 382 9.77 -10.16 -5.28
N ASN A 383 8.88 -9.55 -6.06
CA ASN A 383 8.53 -8.13 -5.94
C ASN A 383 7.07 -7.99 -5.52
N PHE A 384 6.84 -7.49 -4.30
CA PHE A 384 5.51 -7.14 -3.80
C PHE A 384 5.26 -5.64 -3.87
N ASN A 385 4.06 -5.26 -4.32
CA ASN A 385 3.59 -3.88 -4.37
C ASN A 385 2.22 -3.84 -3.71
N VAL A 386 2.11 -3.08 -2.62
CA VAL A 386 0.96 -3.09 -1.75
C VAL A 386 0.39 -1.70 -1.55
N MET A 387 -0.93 -1.62 -1.60
CA MET A 387 -1.68 -0.48 -1.13
C MET A 387 -1.74 -0.53 0.40
N ALA A 388 -1.75 0.63 1.03
CA ALA A 388 -2.16 0.76 2.42
C ALA A 388 -3.58 1.32 2.47
N THR A 389 -4.57 0.44 2.55
CA THR A 389 -5.92 0.82 3.02
C THR A 389 -6.09 0.20 4.39
N THR A 390 -6.48 0.96 5.40
CA THR A 390 -6.92 0.38 6.68
C THR A 390 -8.28 -0.27 6.46
N GLY A 391 -8.48 -1.42 7.09
CA GLY A 391 -9.78 -2.03 7.20
C GLY A 391 -9.81 -2.94 8.41
N THR A 392 -10.77 -2.69 9.30
CA THR A 392 -11.19 -3.65 10.33
C THR A 392 -11.52 -4.99 9.65
N GLU A 393 -11.19 -6.12 10.30
CA GLU A 393 -11.47 -7.49 9.86
C GLU A 393 -12.86 -7.66 9.19
N GLY A 394 -12.91 -7.43 7.88
CA GLY A 394 -14.06 -7.69 7.04
C GLY A 394 -13.98 -9.13 6.58
N GLY A 395 -14.45 -10.05 7.43
CA GLY A 395 -14.60 -11.46 7.11
C GLY A 395 -15.42 -11.67 5.83
N GLY A 396 -14.75 -11.66 4.69
CA GLY A 396 -15.19 -12.33 3.49
C GLY A 396 -15.13 -13.83 3.77
N THR A 397 -16.16 -14.39 4.40
CA THR A 397 -16.34 -15.83 4.38
C THR A 397 -16.47 -16.24 2.92
N SER A 398 -15.45 -16.86 2.37
CA SER A 398 -15.58 -17.64 1.15
C SER A 398 -16.60 -18.74 1.44
N THR A 399 -17.86 -18.52 1.05
CA THR A 399 -18.79 -19.64 0.89
C THR A 399 -18.18 -20.58 -0.15
N PRO A 400 -17.97 -21.87 0.16
CA PRO A 400 -17.41 -22.80 -0.80
C PRO A 400 -18.44 -22.97 -1.92
N SER A 401 -18.13 -22.45 -3.10
CA SER A 401 -18.88 -22.79 -4.30
C SER A 401 -18.61 -24.24 -4.63
N THR A 402 -19.60 -25.10 -4.38
CA THR A 402 -19.67 -26.44 -4.96
C THR A 402 -20.24 -26.34 -6.39
N ASP A 403 -19.56 -25.65 -7.30
CA ASP A 403 -19.90 -25.75 -8.73
C ASP A 403 -19.03 -26.82 -9.39
N GLU A 404 -19.57 -28.04 -9.38
CA GLU A 404 -19.13 -29.15 -10.21
C GLU A 404 -19.40 -28.80 -11.67
N ARG A 405 -18.38 -28.27 -12.37
CA ARG A 405 -18.37 -28.28 -13.85
C ARG A 405 -17.29 -29.19 -14.36
N THR A 406 -17.72 -30.40 -14.73
CA THR A 406 -17.11 -31.22 -15.76
C THR A 406 -16.81 -30.38 -17.00
N LEU A 407 -15.53 -30.08 -17.22
CA LEU A 407 -15.02 -29.65 -18.51
C LEU A 407 -14.66 -30.90 -19.32
N THR A 408 -15.47 -31.19 -20.33
CA THR A 408 -15.01 -31.96 -21.49
C THR A 408 -13.96 -31.14 -22.24
N PRO A 409 -12.80 -31.71 -22.63
CA PRO A 409 -11.76 -30.95 -23.32
C PRO A 409 -12.24 -30.53 -24.73
N PRO A 410 -11.92 -29.31 -25.20
CA PRO A 410 -11.91 -29.04 -26.62
C PRO A 410 -10.65 -29.65 -27.26
N ASP A 411 -10.84 -30.32 -28.39
CA ASP A 411 -9.77 -30.69 -29.32
C ASP A 411 -8.95 -29.43 -29.67
N ILE A 412 -7.68 -29.42 -29.27
CA ILE A 412 -6.68 -28.51 -29.84
C ILE A 412 -5.83 -29.36 -30.79
N GLU A 413 -6.05 -29.14 -32.08
CA GLU A 413 -5.14 -29.61 -33.12
C GLU A 413 -3.77 -28.94 -32.95
N ASP A 414 -2.77 -29.82 -32.92
CA ASP A 414 -1.33 -29.60 -33.00
C ASP A 414 -0.91 -28.64 -34.13
N PRO A 415 -0.16 -27.56 -33.85
CA PRO A 415 0.78 -27.01 -34.79
C PRO A 415 2.20 -27.44 -34.41
N SER A 416 2.74 -28.30 -35.27
CA SER A 416 4.13 -28.72 -35.33
C SER A 416 5.10 -27.54 -35.17
N PHE A 417 5.93 -27.55 -34.12
CA PHE A 417 7.13 -26.73 -34.04
C PHE A 417 8.31 -27.47 -34.67
N GLY A 418 8.66 -27.02 -35.87
CA GLY A 418 9.90 -27.39 -36.57
C GLY A 418 11.13 -26.78 -35.91
N GLY A 419 12.23 -27.51 -36.00
CA GLY A 419 13.49 -27.29 -35.28
C GLY A 419 14.17 -25.93 -35.46
N GLY A 420 14.89 -25.55 -34.40
CA GLY A 420 15.91 -24.51 -34.39
C GLY A 420 16.60 -24.50 -33.02
N ALA A 421 17.83 -25.01 -32.97
CA ALA A 421 18.60 -25.19 -31.75
C ALA A 421 19.08 -23.87 -31.13
N ALA A 422 18.96 -23.73 -29.82
CA ALA A 422 19.95 -23.05 -28.97
C ALA A 422 19.81 -23.52 -27.52
N THR A 423 20.94 -23.92 -26.98
CA THR A 423 21.20 -24.59 -25.69
C THR A 423 21.02 -23.67 -24.49
N GLY A 424 20.23 -24.08 -23.50
CA GLY A 424 20.28 -23.44 -22.17
C GLY A 424 19.02 -23.54 -21.31
N LEU A 425 18.35 -24.70 -21.19
CA LEU A 425 17.27 -24.87 -20.21
C LEU A 425 17.02 -26.36 -19.91
N TRP A 426 17.77 -26.94 -18.96
CA TRP A 426 17.57 -28.34 -18.55
C TRP A 426 17.65 -28.61 -17.04
N SER A 427 17.57 -27.58 -16.18
CA SER A 427 17.67 -27.78 -14.72
C SER A 427 16.33 -27.92 -13.99
N LEU A 428 15.18 -27.53 -14.59
CA LEU A 428 13.94 -27.36 -13.82
C LEU A 428 12.91 -28.50 -13.93
N LEU A 429 13.13 -29.54 -14.75
CA LEU A 429 12.21 -30.67 -14.90
C LEU A 429 12.62 -31.94 -14.11
N GLY A 430 13.64 -31.85 -13.25
CA GLY A 430 14.14 -32.99 -12.47
C GLY A 430 13.42 -33.28 -11.16
N LEU A 431 12.60 -32.36 -10.64
CA LEU A 431 12.07 -32.43 -9.27
C LEU A 431 10.64 -32.97 -9.12
N LEU A 432 9.92 -33.24 -10.21
CA LEU A 432 8.54 -33.77 -10.15
C LEU A 432 8.41 -35.30 -10.39
N GLY A 433 9.52 -36.04 -10.41
CA GLY A 433 9.54 -37.43 -10.91
C GLY A 433 9.78 -38.56 -9.89
N LEU A 434 9.99 -38.29 -8.59
CA LEU A 434 10.45 -39.33 -7.66
C LEU A 434 9.73 -39.34 -6.30
N ALA A 435 8.41 -39.51 -6.32
CA ALA A 435 7.64 -39.82 -5.11
C ALA A 435 6.48 -40.79 -5.38
N LEU A 436 6.71 -41.92 -6.06
CA LEU A 436 5.73 -43.03 -6.08
C LEU A 436 6.31 -44.39 -6.52
N ALA A 437 7.30 -44.96 -5.82
CA ALA A 437 7.66 -46.38 -6.03
C ALA A 437 8.48 -47.02 -4.88
N ALA A 438 7.89 -47.27 -3.71
CA ALA A 438 8.42 -48.29 -2.79
C ALA A 438 7.37 -48.81 -1.79
N ARG A 439 6.55 -49.78 -2.21
CA ARG A 439 5.92 -50.72 -1.27
C ARG A 439 6.17 -52.15 -1.77
N ARG A 440 7.32 -52.71 -1.37
CA ARG A 440 7.67 -54.11 -1.61
C ARG A 440 6.87 -55.02 -0.68
N ARG A 441 6.27 -56.05 -1.28
CA ARG A 441 5.90 -57.30 -0.62
C ARG A 441 7.18 -58.10 -0.34
N THR A 442 7.37 -58.49 0.91
CA THR A 442 7.71 -59.86 1.37
C THR A 442 7.15 -60.00 2.76
#